data_AF-A0A562BQG1-F1
#
_entry.id   AF-A0A562BQG1-F1
#
_cell.length_a   1.000
_cell.length_b   1.000
_cell.length_c   1.000
_cell.angle_alpha   90.00
_cell.angle_beta   90.00
_cell.angle_gamma   90.00
#
_symmetry.space_group_name_H-M   'P 1'
#
loop_
_entity.id
_entity.type
_entity.pdbx_description
1 polymer ?
#
loop_
_entity_poly.entity_id
_entity_poly.type
_entity_poly.pdbx_seq_one_letter_code
_entity_poly.pdbx_strand_id
1 'polypeptide(L)'
;MNRLFKPINEIRRILAVHLRQQPGCHDCRLRAVCVHRPDHTGCNWSAEVDFPQRSDDDAIRDLRQARRVIMLARERYNVSPAP
;
A
#
# COMPACT_ATOMS: atom_id res chain seq x y z
N MET A 1 -17.50 -5.39 -7.74
CA MET A 1 -16.80 -4.09 -7.66
C MET A 1 -15.75 -4.04 -8.77
N ASN A 2 -15.82 -3.06 -9.67
CA ASN A 2 -14.80 -2.88 -10.70
C ASN A 2 -13.67 -2.01 -10.15
N ARG A 3 -12.46 -2.57 -10.06
CA ARG A 3 -11.25 -1.83 -9.69
C ARG A 3 -10.83 -0.90 -10.82
N LEU A 4 -10.32 0.28 -10.48
CA LEU A 4 -9.72 1.19 -11.44
C LEU A 4 -8.29 0.76 -11.75
N PHE A 5 -7.90 0.74 -13.03
CA PHE A 5 -6.53 0.44 -13.43
C PHE A 5 -5.71 1.72 -13.46
N LYS A 6 -4.58 1.71 -12.76
CA LYS A 6 -3.67 2.87 -12.63
C LYS A 6 -2.23 2.45 -12.91
N PRO A 7 -1.38 3.33 -13.46
CA PRO A 7 0.06 3.06 -13.54
C PRO A 7 0.67 2.80 -12.16
N ILE A 8 1.71 1.96 -12.08
CA ILE A 8 2.37 1.63 -10.81
C ILE A 8 2.86 2.87 -10.05
N ASN A 9 3.32 3.91 -10.76
CA ASN A 9 3.77 5.16 -10.15
C ASN A 9 2.62 5.94 -9.52
N GLU A 10 1.42 5.86 -10.08
CA GLU A 10 0.22 6.47 -9.50
C GLU A 10 -0.23 5.69 -8.26
N ILE A 11 -0.18 4.35 -8.28
CA ILE A 11 -0.44 3.52 -7.08
C ILE A 11 0.53 3.88 -5.95
N ARG A 12 1.84 3.99 -6.24
CA ARG A 12 2.84 4.41 -5.26
C ARG A 12 2.51 5.78 -4.65
N ARG A 13 2.11 6.74 -5.49
CA ARG A 13 1.75 8.10 -5.04
C ARG A 13 0.50 8.09 -4.16
N ILE A 14 -0.55 7.36 -4.56
CA ILE A 14 -1.78 7.20 -3.78
C ILE A 14 -1.46 6.62 -2.41
N LEU A 15 -0.70 5.52 -2.36
CA LEU A 15 -0.27 4.89 -1.11
C LEU A 15 0.51 5.85 -0.22
N ALA A 16 1.51 6.54 -0.78
CA ALA A 16 2.32 7.48 -0.01
C ALA A 16 1.49 8.61 0.60
N VAL A 17 0.51 9.14 -0.13
CA VAL A 17 -0.41 10.17 0.40
C VAL A 17 -1.29 9.60 1.51
N HIS A 18 -1.92 8.45 1.29
CA HIS A 18 -2.85 7.87 2.25
C HIS A 18 -2.14 7.39 3.53
N LEU A 19 -0.94 6.82 3.41
CA LEU A 19 -0.12 6.45 4.56
C LEU A 19 0.26 7.67 5.40
N ARG A 20 0.66 8.79 4.78
CA ARG A 20 1.00 10.02 5.52
C ARG A 20 -0.18 10.65 6.25
N GLN A 21 -1.40 10.49 5.73
CA GLN A 21 -2.62 11.00 6.35
C GLN A 21 -3.10 10.12 7.52
N GLN A 22 -2.65 8.87 7.59
CA GLN A 22 -3.05 7.96 8.65
C GLN A 22 -2.30 8.29 9.95
N PRO A 23 -3.00 8.52 11.08
CA PRO A 23 -2.37 8.70 12.38
C PRO A 23 -1.42 7.55 12.69
N GLY A 24 -0.24 7.86 13.21
CA GLY A 24 0.78 6.85 13.45
C GLY A 24 1.49 6.33 12.19
N CYS A 25 1.24 6.86 10.99
CA CYS A 25 1.95 6.46 9.76
C CYS A 25 2.70 7.61 9.06
N HIS A 26 2.91 8.75 9.73
CA HIS A 26 3.51 9.96 9.14
C HIS A 26 4.97 9.77 8.68
N ASP A 27 5.74 8.93 9.37
CA ASP A 27 7.14 8.55 9.12
C ASP A 27 7.28 7.19 8.40
N CYS A 28 6.14 6.57 8.04
CA CYS A 28 6.09 5.30 7.33
C CYS A 28 6.75 5.43 5.95
N ARG A 29 7.66 4.50 5.63
CA ARG A 29 8.29 4.42 4.32
C ARG A 29 7.65 3.30 3.51
N LEU A 30 7.16 3.63 2.32
CA LEU A 30 6.76 2.63 1.32
C LEU A 30 8.03 2.00 0.73
N ARG A 31 8.33 0.77 1.17
CA ARG A 31 9.56 0.04 0.82
C ARG A 31 9.48 -0.55 -0.58
N ALA A 32 8.35 -1.16 -0.92
CA ALA A 32 8.15 -1.80 -2.21
C ALA A 32 6.69 -1.77 -2.66
N VAL A 33 6.50 -1.79 -3.98
CA VAL A 33 5.22 -2.12 -4.62
C VAL A 33 5.54 -3.15 -5.68
N CYS A 34 5.01 -4.37 -5.50
CA CYS A 34 5.29 -5.53 -6.32
C CYS A 34 4.05 -5.89 -7.14
N VAL A 35 4.21 -5.97 -8.47
CA VAL A 35 3.14 -6.40 -9.37
C VAL A 35 3.22 -7.91 -9.53
N HIS A 36 2.09 -8.58 -9.47
CA HIS A 36 1.97 -10.03 -9.60
C HIS A 36 0.73 -10.40 -10.40
N ARG A 37 0.55 -11.69 -10.72
CA ARG A 37 -0.72 -12.16 -11.28
C ARG A 37 -1.86 -11.90 -10.29
N PRO A 38 -3.10 -11.61 -10.75
CA PRO A 38 -4.22 -11.43 -9.85
C PRO A 38 -4.33 -12.57 -8.83
N ASP A 39 -4.39 -12.22 -7.55
CA ASP A 39 -4.60 -13.18 -6.47
C ASP A 39 -6.08 -13.58 -6.35
N HIS A 40 -6.43 -14.34 -5.31
CA HIS A 40 -7.81 -14.78 -5.04
C HIS A 40 -8.81 -13.62 -4.85
N THR A 41 -8.34 -12.41 -4.56
CA THR A 41 -9.18 -11.21 -4.47
C THR A 41 -9.35 -10.50 -5.82
N GLY A 42 -8.59 -10.91 -6.85
CA GLY A 42 -8.48 -10.24 -8.14
C GLY A 42 -7.55 -9.02 -8.13
N CYS A 43 -6.77 -8.83 -7.07
CA CYS A 43 -5.77 -7.77 -6.97
C CYS A 43 -4.44 -8.22 -7.57
N ASN A 44 -3.79 -7.37 -8.37
CA ASN A 44 -2.56 -7.72 -9.09
C ASN A 44 -1.29 -7.04 -8.54
N TRP A 45 -1.34 -6.50 -7.31
CA TRP A 45 -0.17 -5.86 -6.71
C TRP A 45 -0.20 -5.92 -5.18
N SER A 46 0.98 -5.95 -4.57
CA SER A 46 1.18 -5.89 -3.12
C SER A 46 2.14 -4.76 -2.76
N ALA A 47 2.10 -4.30 -1.51
CA ALA A 47 3.00 -3.26 -1.03
C ALA A 47 3.58 -3.62 0.33
N GLU A 48 4.83 -3.19 0.54
CA GLU A 48 5.56 -3.34 1.80
C GLU A 48 5.89 -1.96 2.34
N VAL A 49 5.79 -1.83 3.66
CA VAL A 49 6.07 -0.61 4.40
C VAL A 49 7.01 -0.89 5.55
N ASP A 50 7.73 0.12 5.98
CA ASP A 50 8.69 0.05 7.07
C ASP A 50 8.65 1.32 7.94
N PHE A 51 9.04 1.18 9.21
CA PHE A 51 9.06 2.23 10.23
C PHE A 51 10.47 2.32 10.86
N PRO A 52 11.47 2.81 10.10
CA PRO A 52 12.89 2.65 10.45
C PRO A 52 13.35 3.47 11.67
N GLN A 53 12.50 4.30 12.26
CA GLN A 53 12.82 5.17 13.41
C GLN A 53 12.05 4.77 14.66
N ARG A 54 11.29 3.67 14.64
CA ARG A 54 10.41 3.27 15.73
C ARG A 54 10.95 2.08 16.50
N SER A 55 10.55 2.01 17.77
CA SER A 55 10.69 0.80 18.57
C SER A 55 9.87 -0.34 17.95
N ASP A 56 10.24 -1.58 18.23
CA ASP A 56 9.56 -2.76 17.67
C ASP A 56 8.06 -2.79 18.03
N ASP A 57 7.69 -2.44 19.27
CA ASP A 57 6.30 -2.44 19.74
C ASP A 57 5.45 -1.38 19.02
N ASP A 58 5.98 -0.16 18.85
CA ASP A 58 5.31 0.88 18.09
C ASP A 58 5.23 0.52 16.60
N ALA A 59 6.30 -0.05 16.04
CA ALA A 59 6.32 -0.50 14.66
C ALA A 59 5.26 -1.58 14.40
N ILE A 60 5.07 -2.54 15.30
CA ILE A 60 4.02 -3.57 15.19
C ILE A 60 2.63 -2.96 15.21
N ARG A 61 2.35 -2.05 16.15
CA ARG A 61 1.04 -1.37 16.26
C ARG A 61 0.73 -0.63 14.97
N ASP A 62 1.70 0.12 14.46
CA ASP A 62 1.47 1.04 13.35
C ASP A 62 1.56 0.35 11.98
N LEU A 63 2.25 -0.80 11.90
CA LEU A 63 2.17 -1.71 10.76
C LEU A 63 0.75 -2.23 10.52
N ARG A 64 -0.04 -2.48 11.57
CA ARG A 64 -1.45 -2.86 11.42
C ARG A 64 -2.26 -1.75 10.74
N GLN A 65 -1.99 -0.49 11.10
CA GLN A 65 -2.67 0.65 10.48
C GLN A 65 -2.29 0.81 9.01
N ALA A 66 -0.99 0.74 8.70
CA ALA A 66 -0.51 0.83 7.33
C ALA A 66 -1.06 -0.31 6.45
N ARG A 67 -1.15 -1.54 6.97
CA ARG A 67 -1.78 -2.67 6.28
C ARG A 67 -3.24 -2.39 5.92
N ARG A 68 -4.01 -1.75 6.80
CA ARG A 68 -5.40 -1.37 6.51
C ARG A 68 -5.49 -0.40 5.34
N VAL A 69 -4.61 0.60 5.28
CA VAL A 69 -4.54 1.54 4.14
C VAL A 69 -4.24 0.79 2.85
N ILE A 70 -3.28 -0.14 2.87
CA ILE A 70 -2.92 -0.95 1.70
C ILE A 70 -4.11 -1.82 1.24
N MET A 71 -4.83 -2.46 2.16
CA MET A 71 -6.01 -3.26 1.82
C MET A 71 -7.11 -2.42 1.15
N LEU A 72 -7.41 -1.23 1.69
CA LEU A 72 -8.40 -0.32 1.09
C LEU A 72 -7.99 0.13 -0.32
N ALA A 73 -6.69 0.36 -0.56
CA ALA A 73 -6.20 0.66 -1.90
C ALA A 73 -6.33 -0.55 -2.84
N ARG A 74 -6.05 -1.77 -2.36
CA ARG A 74 -6.17 -3.02 -3.12
C ARG A 74 -7.62 -3.35 -3.50
N GLU A 75 -8.60 -2.91 -2.73
CA GLU A 75 -10.03 -3.02 -3.07
C GLU A 75 -10.44 -2.09 -4.20
N ARG A 76 -9.73 -0.97 -4.39
CA ARG A 76 -10.10 0.09 -5.34
C ARG A 76 -9.29 0.07 -6.62
N TYR A 77 -8.04 -0.38 -6.58
CA TYR A 77 -7.11 -0.20 -7.68
C TYR A 77 -6.39 -1.49 -8.07
N ASN A 78 -6.20 -1.67 -9.37
CA ASN A 78 -5.22 -2.58 -9.95
C ASN A 78 -4.14 -1.78 -10.70
N VAL A 79 -2.96 -2.37 -10.84
CA VAL A 79 -1.91 -1.83 -11.69
C VAL A 79 -2.25 -2.13 -13.14
N SER A 80 -2.29 -1.12 -13.99
CA SER A 80 -2.38 -1.32 -15.45
C SER A 80 -1.12 -2.03 -15.93
N PRO A 81 -1.22 -3.03 -16.83
CA PRO A 81 -0.04 -3.46 -17.58
C PRO A 81 0.58 -2.22 -18.24
N ALA A 82 1.91 -2.14 -18.22
CA ALA A 82 2.61 -1.12 -18.98
C ALA A 82 2.16 -1.24 -20.46
N PRO A 83 1.98 -0.11 -21.17
CA PRO A 83 1.69 -0.15 -22.59
C PRO A 83 2.79 -0.86 -23.38
#